data_AF-A0A6I2RH06-F1
#
_entry.id   AF-A0A6I2RH06-F1
#
_cell.length_a   1.000
_cell.length_b   1.000
_cell.length_c   1.000
_cell.angle_alpha   90.00
_cell.angle_beta   90.00
_cell.angle_gamma   90.00
#
_symmetry.space_group_name_H-M   'P 1'
#
loop_
_entity.id
_entity.type
_entity.pdbx_description
1 polymer ?
#
loop_
_entity_poly.entity_id
_entity_poly.type
_entity_poly.pdbx_seq_one_letter_code
_entity_poly.pdbx_strand_id
1 'polypeptide(L)'
;MSMEQNKEHAFDAFCKRVVKNEAVNIQLEYSRQEQQEVVFSDLTPEERRQLQYIDTYAPERRVFRLFGMDMEISDGNLGRALDAVSKERRDIVLLAYLLGMTDVEIAKRLGLNRSTVQYRRTSTLEQLRKIMEENGYEYHKQ
;
A
#
# COMPACT_ATOMS: atom_id res chain seq x y z
N MET A 1 34.82 -62.09 23.34
CA MET A 1 34.79 -60.76 22.69
C MET A 1 35.69 -59.83 23.48
N SER A 2 36.50 -59.01 22.79
CA SER A 2 37.37 -58.02 23.45
C SER A 2 36.53 -56.89 24.06
N MET A 3 37.02 -56.27 25.14
CA MET A 3 36.38 -55.13 25.80
C MET A 3 36.17 -53.94 24.84
N GLU A 4 37.08 -53.74 23.89
CA GLU A 4 36.99 -52.68 22.89
C GLU A 4 35.85 -52.91 21.91
N GLN A 5 35.68 -54.13 21.40
CA GLN A 5 34.57 -54.50 20.52
C GLN A 5 33.22 -54.27 21.19
N ASN A 6 33.11 -54.53 22.49
CA ASN A 6 31.87 -54.29 23.24
C ASN A 6 31.54 -52.78 23.34
N LYS A 7 32.56 -51.92 23.49
CA LYS A 7 32.37 -50.46 23.50
C LYS A 7 31.94 -49.94 22.14
N GLU A 8 32.54 -50.43 21.06
CA GLU A 8 32.16 -50.06 19.68
C GLU A 8 30.71 -50.46 19.37
N HIS A 9 30.31 -51.68 19.72
CA HIS A 9 28.93 -52.14 19.53
C HIS A 9 27.92 -51.35 20.35
N ALA A 10 28.26 -50.99 21.59
CA ALA A 10 27.40 -50.16 22.44
C ALA A 10 27.23 -48.74 21.87
N PHE A 11 28.30 -48.15 21.36
CA PHE A 11 28.27 -46.83 20.73
C PHE A 11 27.47 -46.84 19.42
N ASP A 12 27.70 -47.83 18.55
CA ASP A 12 26.94 -48.02 17.31
C ASP A 12 25.42 -48.19 17.59
N ALA A 13 25.07 -49.03 18.56
CA ALA A 13 23.68 -49.21 18.98
C ALA A 13 23.06 -47.91 19.55
N PHE A 14 23.85 -47.11 20.27
CA PHE A 14 23.43 -45.80 20.76
C PHE A 14 23.17 -44.83 19.60
N CYS A 15 24.11 -44.68 18.67
CA CYS A 15 23.96 -43.79 17.52
C CYS A 15 22.74 -44.17 16.67
N LYS A 16 22.55 -45.46 16.38
CA LYS A 16 21.36 -45.96 15.66
C LYS A 16 20.06 -45.62 16.37
N ARG A 17 20.04 -45.72 17.70
CA ARG A 17 18.87 -45.37 18.51
C ARG A 17 18.58 -43.88 18.48
N VAL A 18 19.60 -43.03 18.60
CA VAL A 18 19.45 -41.58 18.53
C VAL A 18 18.86 -41.17 17.17
N VAL A 19 19.43 -41.64 16.07
CA VAL A 19 18.94 -41.32 14.71
C VAL A 19 17.50 -41.79 14.52
N LYS A 20 17.16 -43.01 14.98
CA LYS A 20 15.79 -43.52 14.90
C LYS A 20 14.81 -42.68 15.71
N ASN A 21 15.16 -42.32 16.94
CA ASN A 21 14.31 -41.52 17.81
C ASN A 21 14.09 -40.13 17.22
N GLU A 22 15.12 -39.54 16.62
CA GLU A 22 15.00 -38.22 16.02
C GLU A 22 14.12 -38.23 14.77
N ALA A 23 14.22 -39.27 13.94
CA ALA A 23 13.29 -39.44 12.83
C ALA A 23 11.83 -39.55 13.32
N VAL A 24 11.59 -40.20 14.45
CA VAL A 24 10.25 -40.27 15.08
C VAL A 24 9.83 -38.90 15.62
N ASN A 25 10.73 -38.16 16.28
CA ASN A 25 10.45 -36.82 16.80
C ASN A 25 10.04 -35.86 15.69
N ILE A 26 10.78 -35.85 14.57
CA ILE A 26 10.47 -35.03 13.39
C ILE A 26 9.07 -35.35 12.88
N GLN A 27 8.72 -36.63 12.77
CA GLN A 27 7.39 -37.02 12.30
C GLN A 27 6.28 -36.57 13.26
N LEU A 28 6.52 -36.67 14.57
CA LEU A 28 5.58 -36.19 15.58
C LEU A 28 5.43 -34.66 15.55
N GLU A 29 6.51 -33.93 15.26
CA GLU A 29 6.47 -32.49 15.10
C GLU A 29 5.65 -32.07 13.87
N TYR A 30 5.87 -32.71 12.71
CA TYR A 30 5.05 -32.47 11.53
C TYR A 30 3.57 -32.75 11.79
N SER A 31 3.22 -33.85 12.43
CA SER A 31 1.82 -34.15 12.77
C SER A 31 1.21 -33.13 13.74
N ARG A 32 1.99 -32.48 14.60
CA ARG A 32 1.50 -31.39 15.47
C ARG A 32 1.30 -30.10 14.69
N GLN A 33 2.21 -29.78 13.77
CA GLN A 33 2.09 -28.62 12.89
C GLN A 33 0.87 -28.75 11.97
N GLU A 34 0.65 -29.91 11.35
CA GLU A 34 -0.53 -30.18 10.50
C GLU A 34 -1.87 -30.02 11.23
N GLN A 35 -1.92 -30.19 12.56
CA GLN A 35 -3.14 -29.95 13.34
C GLN A 35 -3.44 -28.46 13.57
N GLN A 36 -2.45 -27.59 13.39
CA GLN A 36 -2.53 -26.16 13.67
C GLN A 36 -2.40 -25.30 12.41
N GLU A 37 -1.76 -25.83 11.36
CA GLU A 37 -1.48 -25.15 10.11
C GLU A 37 -2.49 -25.53 9.03
N VAL A 38 -2.78 -24.57 8.16
CA VAL A 38 -3.60 -24.77 6.96
C VAL A 38 -2.74 -24.43 5.75
N VAL A 39 -2.80 -25.27 4.72
CA VAL A 39 -2.06 -25.02 3.48
C VAL A 39 -2.59 -23.75 2.82
N PHE A 40 -1.70 -22.91 2.31
CA PHE A 40 -2.08 -21.65 1.69
C PHE A 40 -3.11 -21.81 0.54
N SER A 41 -3.06 -22.93 -0.19
CA SER A 41 -4.03 -23.28 -1.25
C SER A 41 -5.45 -23.45 -0.72
N ASP A 42 -5.57 -23.94 0.51
CA ASP A 42 -6.83 -24.36 1.12
C ASP A 42 -7.51 -23.18 1.83
N LEU A 43 -6.80 -22.06 1.98
CA LEU A 43 -7.36 -20.82 2.49
C LEU A 43 -8.54 -20.38 1.61
N THR A 44 -9.58 -19.88 2.28
CA THR A 44 -10.69 -19.22 1.61
C THR A 44 -10.23 -17.89 0.99
N PRO A 45 -10.98 -17.34 0.01
CA PRO A 45 -10.71 -16.00 -0.49
C PRO A 45 -10.73 -14.91 0.61
N GLU A 46 -11.48 -15.11 1.68
CA GLU A 46 -11.56 -14.19 2.82
C GLU A 46 -10.29 -14.20 3.66
N GLU A 47 -9.80 -15.38 4.04
CA GLU A 47 -8.55 -15.53 4.81
C GLU A 47 -7.34 -15.03 4.01
N ARG A 48 -7.29 -15.32 2.71
CA ARG A 48 -6.23 -14.77 1.84
C ARG A 48 -6.23 -13.25 1.80
N ARG A 49 -7.40 -12.60 1.82
CA ARG A 49 -7.50 -11.14 1.88
C ARG A 49 -7.01 -10.58 3.22
N GLN A 50 -7.18 -11.31 4.32
CA GLN A 50 -6.64 -10.89 5.62
C GLN A 50 -5.11 -10.92 5.66
N LEU A 51 -4.50 -11.83 4.91
CA LEU A 51 -3.04 -11.93 4.75
C LEU A 51 -2.48 -10.98 3.68
N GLN A 52 -3.36 -10.40 2.85
CA GLN A 52 -2.96 -9.50 1.77
C GLN A 52 -2.49 -8.18 2.35
N TYR A 53 -1.24 -7.81 2.07
CA TYR A 53 -0.79 -6.44 2.16
C TYR A 53 -0.88 -5.79 0.78
N ILE A 54 -1.72 -4.77 0.65
CA ILE A 54 -1.72 -3.92 -0.54
C ILE A 54 -0.63 -2.88 -0.31
N ASP A 55 0.49 -3.03 -1.01
CA ASP A 55 1.51 -1.99 -1.04
C ASP A 55 0.87 -0.70 -1.58
N THR A 56 0.90 0.36 -0.79
CA THR A 56 0.46 1.70 -1.20
C THR A 56 1.54 2.38 -2.04
N TYR A 57 2.07 1.65 -3.01
CA TYR A 57 3.00 2.18 -3.98
C TYR A 57 2.23 3.10 -4.94
N ALA A 58 2.34 4.40 -4.71
CA ALA A 58 1.79 5.44 -5.57
C ALA A 58 2.93 6.07 -6.40
N PRO A 59 3.42 5.42 -7.48
CA PRO A 59 4.56 5.91 -8.25
C PRO A 59 4.27 7.25 -8.92
N GLU A 60 3.01 7.50 -9.27
CA GLU A 60 2.57 8.74 -9.89
C GLU A 60 2.16 9.82 -8.88
N ARG A 61 2.44 9.62 -7.59
CA ARG A 61 2.13 10.62 -6.57
C ARG A 61 2.78 11.96 -6.90
N ARG A 62 2.07 13.04 -6.61
CA ARG A 62 2.58 14.41 -6.77
C ARG A 62 2.48 15.19 -5.47
N VAL A 63 3.45 16.06 -5.23
CA VAL A 63 3.49 16.91 -4.05
C VAL A 63 3.34 18.37 -4.47
N PHE A 64 2.35 19.04 -3.91
CA PHE A 64 2.11 20.47 -4.14
C PHE A 64 2.44 21.24 -2.87
N ARG A 65 3.42 22.16 -2.98
CA ARG A 65 3.83 22.99 -1.85
C ARG A 65 3.02 24.28 -1.79
N LEU A 66 2.31 24.47 -0.68
CA LEU A 66 1.48 25.66 -0.42
C LEU A 66 1.68 26.15 1.00
N PHE A 67 1.97 27.44 1.17
CA PHE A 67 2.22 28.05 2.48
C PHE A 67 3.22 27.30 3.37
N GLY A 68 4.23 26.66 2.78
CA GLY A 68 5.24 25.87 3.50
C GLY A 68 4.80 24.46 3.89
N MET A 69 3.57 24.06 3.56
CA MET A 69 3.05 22.71 3.72
C MET A 69 3.12 21.94 2.40
N ASP A 70 3.41 20.65 2.50
CA ASP A 70 3.43 19.73 1.36
C ASP A 70 2.12 18.95 1.32
N MET A 71 1.39 19.07 0.22
CA MET A 71 0.15 18.32 -0.02
C MET A 71 0.43 17.21 -1.02
N GLU A 72 0.38 15.97 -0.55
CA GLU A 72 0.56 14.78 -1.39
C GLU A 72 -0.77 14.35 -2.01
N ILE A 73 -0.75 14.15 -3.33
CA ILE A 73 -1.85 13.57 -4.10
C ILE A 73 -1.38 12.23 -4.62
N SER A 74 -1.93 11.14 -4.06
CA SER A 74 -1.58 9.77 -4.44
C SER A 74 -2.13 9.36 -5.81
N ASP A 75 -3.26 9.94 -6.22
CA ASP A 75 -3.87 9.68 -7.53
C ASP A 75 -3.07 10.39 -8.64
N GLY A 76 -2.42 9.60 -9.50
CA GLY A 76 -1.57 10.10 -10.57
C GLY A 76 -2.29 10.91 -11.64
N ASN A 77 -3.55 10.56 -11.94
CA ASN A 77 -4.37 11.27 -12.92
C ASN A 77 -4.77 12.64 -12.38
N LEU A 78 -5.22 12.70 -11.13
CA LEU A 78 -5.54 13.95 -10.43
C LEU A 78 -4.29 14.82 -10.28
N GLY A 79 -3.15 14.23 -9.89
CA GLY A 79 -1.88 14.93 -9.80
C GLY A 79 -1.49 15.58 -11.13
N ARG A 80 -1.57 14.84 -12.24
CA ARG A 80 -1.33 15.37 -13.59
C ARG A 80 -2.29 16.49 -13.96
N ALA A 81 -3.58 16.31 -13.70
CA ALA A 81 -4.58 17.32 -14.00
C ALA A 81 -4.35 18.62 -13.22
N LEU A 82 -3.98 18.52 -11.93
CA LEU A 82 -3.63 19.67 -11.10
C LEU A 82 -2.38 20.39 -11.62
N ASP A 83 -1.38 19.68 -12.14
CA ASP A 83 -0.19 20.30 -12.75
C ASP A 83 -0.46 21.03 -14.07
N ALA A 84 -1.48 20.60 -14.83
CA ALA A 84 -1.88 21.27 -16.07
C ALA A 84 -2.65 22.59 -15.84
N VAL A 85 -3.13 22.83 -14.62
CA VAL A 85 -3.82 24.06 -14.23
C VAL A 85 -2.81 25.10 -13.72
N SER A 86 -3.09 26.39 -13.90
CA SER A 86 -2.25 27.46 -13.35
C SER A 86 -2.15 27.39 -11.83
N LYS A 87 -0.98 27.75 -11.28
CA LYS A 87 -0.70 27.69 -9.83
C LYS A 87 -1.78 28.38 -8.99
N GLU A 88 -2.19 29.61 -9.33
CA GLU A 88 -3.22 30.33 -8.57
C GLU A 88 -4.56 29.59 -8.50
N ARG A 89 -4.96 28.95 -9.61
CA ARG A 89 -6.20 28.19 -9.70
C ARG A 89 -6.11 26.88 -8.93
N ARG A 90 -4.98 26.18 -9.07
CA ARG A 90 -4.66 24.98 -8.30
C ARG A 90 -4.70 25.26 -6.81
N ASP A 91 -4.05 26.33 -6.35
CA ASP A 91 -3.96 26.70 -4.94
C ASP A 91 -5.37 26.92 -4.34
N ILE A 92 -6.29 27.56 -5.08
CA ILE A 92 -7.69 27.71 -4.66
C ILE A 92 -8.40 26.37 -4.47
N VAL A 93 -8.22 25.42 -5.39
CA VAL A 93 -8.84 24.09 -5.30
C VAL A 93 -8.26 23.30 -4.12
N LEU A 94 -6.94 23.34 -3.95
CA LEU A 94 -6.27 22.65 -2.85
C LEU A 94 -6.73 23.22 -1.49
N LEU A 95 -6.81 24.53 -1.35
CA LEU A 95 -7.32 25.16 -0.13
C LEU A 95 -8.77 24.78 0.17
N ALA A 96 -9.63 24.75 -0.86
CA ALA A 96 -11.04 24.45 -0.69
C ALA A 96 -11.30 22.99 -0.33
N TYR A 97 -10.66 22.05 -1.02
CA TYR A 97 -11.00 20.62 -0.94
C TYR A 97 -10.06 19.80 -0.07
N LEU A 98 -8.77 20.16 0.02
CA LEU A 98 -7.84 19.46 0.91
C LEU A 98 -7.78 20.10 2.29
N LEU A 99 -7.87 21.44 2.37
CA LEU A 99 -7.80 22.17 3.64
C LEU A 99 -9.16 22.62 4.18
N GLY A 100 -10.26 22.31 3.48
CA GLY A 100 -11.63 22.60 3.91
C GLY A 100 -11.96 24.08 4.06
N MET A 101 -11.16 24.98 3.48
CA MET A 101 -11.34 26.42 3.63
C MET A 101 -12.52 26.92 2.81
N THR A 102 -13.28 27.86 3.37
CA THR A 102 -14.37 28.54 2.68
C THR A 102 -13.86 29.56 1.66
N ASP A 103 -14.68 29.93 0.67
CA ASP A 103 -14.31 30.96 -0.32
C ASP A 103 -13.94 32.30 0.32
N VAL A 104 -14.50 32.61 1.50
CA VAL A 104 -14.18 33.84 2.25
C VAL A 104 -12.79 33.76 2.88
N GLU A 105 -12.46 32.63 3.49
CA GLU A 105 -11.14 32.42 4.11
C GLU A 105 -10.04 32.35 3.05
N ILE A 106 -10.30 31.68 1.92
CA ILE A 106 -9.39 31.63 0.77
C ILE A 106 -9.18 33.02 0.19
N ALA A 107 -10.25 33.79 -0.01
CA ALA A 107 -10.18 35.17 -0.49
C ALA A 107 -9.28 36.03 0.40
N LYS A 108 -9.50 35.97 1.72
CA LYS A 108 -8.67 36.66 2.71
C LYS A 108 -7.21 36.18 2.67
N ARG A 109 -6.98 34.88 2.52
CA ARG A 109 -5.65 34.27 2.52
C ARG A 109 -4.83 34.64 1.27
N LEU A 110 -5.49 34.74 0.11
CA LEU A 110 -4.86 35.04 -1.17
C LEU A 110 -4.93 36.52 -1.58
N GLY A 111 -5.58 37.38 -0.79
CA GLY A 111 -5.78 38.79 -1.14
C GLY A 111 -6.72 38.98 -2.35
N LEU A 112 -7.69 38.09 -2.53
CA LEU A 112 -8.65 38.10 -3.63
C LEU A 112 -10.05 38.46 -3.13
N ASN A 113 -10.96 38.77 -4.07
CA ASN A 113 -12.38 38.88 -3.78
C ASN A 113 -13.03 37.49 -3.69
N ARG A 114 -14.03 37.32 -2.80
CA ARG A 114 -14.79 36.07 -2.66
C ARG A 114 -15.39 35.59 -3.98
N SER A 115 -15.94 36.50 -4.78
CA SER A 115 -16.52 36.17 -6.10
C SER A 115 -15.47 35.65 -7.08
N THR A 116 -14.25 36.20 -7.05
CA THR A 116 -13.13 35.73 -7.86
C THR A 116 -12.71 34.32 -7.46
N VAL A 117 -12.65 34.03 -6.15
CA VAL A 117 -12.37 32.68 -5.65
C VAL A 117 -13.44 31.70 -6.09
N GLN A 118 -14.71 32.05 -5.91
CA GLN A 118 -15.84 31.20 -6.32
C GLN A 118 -15.77 30.88 -7.82
N TYR A 119 -15.62 31.89 -8.68
CA TYR A 119 -15.50 31.72 -10.13
C TYR A 119 -14.29 30.86 -10.52
N ARG A 120 -13.11 31.15 -9.96
CA ARG A 120 -11.89 30.39 -10.25
C ARG A 120 -12.02 28.95 -9.78
N ARG A 121 -12.59 28.70 -8.60
CA ARG A 121 -12.85 27.34 -8.10
C ARG A 121 -13.75 26.57 -9.06
N THR A 122 -14.91 27.12 -9.42
CA THR A 122 -15.88 26.45 -10.31
C THR A 122 -15.28 26.16 -11.68
N SER A 123 -14.70 27.18 -12.34
CA SER A 123 -14.08 27.00 -13.66
C SER A 123 -12.87 26.07 -13.65
N THR A 124 -12.12 26.02 -12.54
CA THR A 124 -11.00 25.07 -12.40
C THR A 124 -11.49 23.65 -12.24
N LEU A 125 -12.58 23.41 -11.51
CA LEU A 125 -13.17 22.06 -11.40
C LEU A 125 -13.68 21.55 -12.75
N GLU A 126 -14.31 22.42 -13.55
CA GLU A 126 -14.70 22.08 -14.92
C GLU A 126 -13.49 21.73 -15.79
N GLN A 127 -12.41 22.51 -15.67
CA GLN A 127 -11.16 22.25 -16.38
C GLN A 127 -10.52 20.92 -15.96
N LEU A 128 -10.42 20.66 -14.65
CA LEU A 128 -9.89 19.40 -14.12
C LEU A 128 -10.71 18.21 -14.59
N ARG A 129 -12.05 18.32 -14.53
CA ARG A 129 -12.96 17.30 -15.04
C ARG A 129 -12.69 16.99 -16.51
N LYS A 130 -12.57 18.02 -17.35
CA LYS A 130 -12.28 17.85 -18.78
C LYS A 130 -10.96 17.14 -19.02
N ILE A 131 -9.89 17.56 -18.33
CA ILE A 131 -8.56 16.95 -18.45
C ILE A 131 -8.60 15.47 -18.04
N MET A 132 -9.29 15.16 -16.94
CA MET A 132 -9.38 13.79 -16.43
C MET A 132 -10.26 12.89 -17.32
N GLU A 133 -11.35 13.43 -17.88
CA GLU A 133 -12.18 12.70 -18.85
C GLU A 133 -11.39 12.43 -20.14
N GLU A 134 -10.69 13.43 -20.69
CA GLU A 134 -9.85 13.28 -21.90
C GLU A 134 -8.74 12.24 -21.71
N ASN A 135 -8.05 12.26 -20.57
CA ASN A 135 -7.00 11.29 -20.24
C ASN A 135 -7.57 9.89 -19.92
N GLY A 136 -8.80 9.80 -19.41
CA GLY A 136 -9.47 8.53 -19.12
C GLY A 136 -9.76 7.71 -20.39
N TYR A 137 -9.97 8.36 -21.54
CA TYR A 137 -10.17 7.67 -22.82
C TYR A 137 -8.91 7.03 -23.40
N GLU A 138 -7.71 7.43 -22.97
CA GLU A 138 -6.45 6.80 -23.41
C GLU A 138 -6.20 5.44 -22.76
N TYR A 139 -6.66 5.24 -21.51
CA TYR A 139 -6.52 3.96 -20.79
C TYR A 139 -7.51 2.87 -21.24
N HIS A 140 -8.61 3.25 -21.91
CA HIS A 140 -9.60 2.30 -22.45
C HIS A 140 -9.31 1.82 -23.89
N LYS A 141 -8.18 2.24 -24.47
CA LYS A 141 -7.75 1.85 -25.83
C LYS A 141 -6.52 0.91 -25.87
N GLN A 142 -5.98 0.53 -24.71
CA GLN A 142 -4.96 -0.51 -24.58
C GLN A 142 -5.61 -1.81 -24.14
#